data_AF-A0A9E5TAT2-F1
#
_entry.id   AF-A0A9E5TAT2-F1
#
_cell.length_a   1.000
_cell.length_b   1.000
_cell.length_c   1.000
_cell.angle_alpha   90.00
_cell.angle_beta   90.00
_cell.angle_gamma   90.00
#
_symmetry.space_group_name_H-M   'P 1'
#
loop_
_entity.id
_entity.type
_entity.pdbx_description
1 polymer ?
#
loop_
_entity_poly.entity_id
_entity_poly.type
_entity_poly.pdbx_seq_one_letter_code
_entity_poly.pdbx_strand_id
1 'polypeptide(L)'
;VGVGTAEQILAQLPSRIQRVGIFVNATDDEVCRIFDHLQLDLIQLHGDEPPEYLLSLGGRPVLRAFRLGKSGIEPIVQYLGQSQACG
;
A
#
# COMPACT_ATOMS: atom_id res chain seq x y z
N VAL A 1 -4.35 -11.07 -9.23
CA VAL A 1 -3.28 -12.05 -9.53
C VAL A 1 -2.92 -12.71 -8.21
N GLY A 2 -2.84 -14.04 -8.15
CA GLY A 2 -2.43 -14.72 -6.91
C GLY A 2 -0.94 -14.59 -6.65
N VAL A 3 -0.51 -14.74 -5.39
CA VAL A 3 0.91 -14.55 -4.97
C VAL A 3 1.87 -15.42 -5.78
N GLY A 4 1.57 -16.71 -5.97
CA GLY A 4 2.45 -17.61 -6.75
C GLY A 4 2.56 -17.23 -8.22
N THR A 5 1.49 -16.71 -8.83
CA THR A 5 1.55 -16.17 -10.20
C THR A 5 2.37 -14.87 -10.26
N ALA A 6 2.25 -14.01 -9.24
CA ALA A 6 3.04 -12.79 -9.16
C ALA A 6 4.54 -13.10 -9.07
N GLU A 7 4.94 -14.07 -8.25
CA GLU A 7 6.32 -14.55 -8.13
C GLU A 7 6.90 -14.99 -9.49
N GLN A 8 6.14 -15.79 -10.25
CA GLN A 8 6.55 -16.26 -11.58
C GLN A 8 6.74 -15.12 -12.59
N ILE A 9 5.91 -14.07 -12.51
CA ILE A 9 6.04 -12.88 -13.35
C ILE A 9 7.28 -12.10 -12.94
N LEU A 10 7.45 -11.83 -11.64
CA LEU A 10 8.57 -11.06 -11.10
C LEU A 10 9.93 -11.69 -11.40
N ALA A 11 10.03 -13.03 -11.39
CA ALA A 11 11.23 -13.76 -11.74
C ALA A 11 11.72 -13.53 -13.19
N GLN A 12 10.83 -13.09 -14.08
CA GLN A 12 11.13 -12.84 -15.50
C GLN A 12 11.38 -11.36 -15.80
N LEU A 13 11.12 -10.46 -14.84
CA LEU A 13 11.26 -9.02 -15.04
C LEU A 13 12.66 -8.54 -14.63
N PRO A 14 13.23 -7.56 -15.36
CA PRO A 14 14.49 -6.95 -14.99
C PRO A 14 14.36 -6.18 -13.66
N SER A 15 15.43 -6.19 -12.86
CA SER A 15 15.47 -5.57 -11.52
C SER A 15 15.30 -4.04 -11.51
N ARG A 16 15.32 -3.38 -12.67
CA ARG A 16 15.12 -1.92 -12.80
C ARG A 16 13.65 -1.49 -12.67
N ILE A 17 12.69 -2.42 -12.70
CA ILE A 17 11.26 -2.10 -12.63
C ILE A 17 10.81 -2.11 -11.18
N GLN A 18 10.14 -1.03 -10.76
CA GLN A 18 9.54 -0.92 -9.43
C GLN A 18 8.36 -1.89 -9.29
N ARG A 19 8.34 -2.66 -8.21
CA ARG A 19 7.33 -3.66 -7.89
C ARG A 19 6.34 -3.06 -6.90
N VAL A 20 5.10 -2.89 -7.33
CA VAL A 20 4.04 -2.29 -6.52
C VAL A 20 2.97 -3.33 -6.20
N GLY A 21 2.66 -3.52 -4.92
CA GLY A 21 1.54 -4.34 -4.47
C GLY A 21 0.32 -3.48 -4.20
N ILE A 22 -0.82 -3.79 -4.82
CA ILE A 22 -2.08 -3.09 -4.56
C ILE A 22 -2.90 -3.90 -3.57
N PHE A 23 -3.27 -3.27 -2.45
CA PHE A 23 -4.03 -3.88 -1.38
C PHE A 23 -5.31 -3.08 -1.13
N VAL A 24 -6.37 -3.80 -0.77
CA VAL A 24 -7.69 -3.24 -0.48
C VAL A 24 -8.19 -3.88 0.81
N ASN A 25 -8.15 -3.14 1.91
CA ASN A 25 -8.60 -3.56 3.24
C ASN A 25 -7.98 -4.89 3.71
N ALA A 26 -6.73 -5.16 3.32
CA ALA A 26 -5.97 -6.32 3.77
C ALA A 26 -5.44 -6.10 5.19
N THR A 27 -5.18 -7.18 5.93
CA THR A 27 -4.54 -7.05 7.24
C THR A 27 -3.10 -6.59 7.08
N ASP A 28 -2.57 -5.90 8.09
CA ASP A 28 -1.17 -5.48 8.14
C ASP A 28 -0.20 -6.66 8.05
N ASP A 29 -0.51 -7.77 8.73
CA ASP A 29 0.26 -9.01 8.63
C ASP A 29 0.32 -9.55 7.20
N GLU A 30 -0.81 -9.54 6.48
CA GLU A 30 -0.89 -10.01 5.10
C GLU A 30 -0.06 -9.11 4.17
N VAL A 31 -0.22 -7.79 4.30
CA VAL A 31 0.52 -6.81 3.50
C VAL A 31 2.02 -6.94 3.74
N CYS A 32 2.46 -6.98 5.00
CA CYS A 32 3.88 -7.10 5.36
C CYS A 32 4.46 -8.41 4.82
N ARG A 33 3.76 -9.53 5.00
CA ARG A 33 4.20 -10.83 4.50
C ARG A 33 4.37 -10.84 2.98
N ILE A 34 3.40 -10.30 2.23
CA ILE A 34 3.45 -10.27 0.77
C ILE A 34 4.54 -9.32 0.28
N PHE A 35 4.68 -8.15 0.91
CA PHE A 35 5.73 -7.19 0.61
C PHE A 35 7.12 -7.81 0.74
N ASP A 36 7.40 -8.48 1.85
CA ASP A 36 8.70 -9.09 2.10
C ASP A 36 8.93 -10.31 1.19
N HIS A 37 7.90 -11.15 1.01
CA HIS A 37 8.01 -12.37 0.20
C HIS A 37 8.24 -12.09 -1.29
N LEU A 38 7.51 -11.14 -1.86
CA LEU A 38 7.66 -10.77 -3.28
C LEU A 38 8.73 -9.69 -3.50
N GLN A 39 9.39 -9.25 -2.42
CA GLN A 39 10.36 -8.15 -2.43
C GLN A 39 9.80 -6.94 -3.19
N LEU A 40 8.63 -6.47 -2.75
CA LEU A 40 7.99 -5.30 -3.32
C LEU A 40 8.76 -4.05 -2.90
N ASP A 41 8.69 -3.02 -3.74
CA ASP A 41 9.31 -1.71 -3.45
C ASP A 41 8.31 -0.74 -2.81
N LEU A 42 7.01 -0.93 -3.09
CA LEU A 42 5.95 0.00 -2.72
C LEU A 42 4.64 -0.73 -2.41
N ILE A 43 3.98 -0.31 -1.34
CA ILE A 43 2.62 -0.71 -0.96
C ILE A 43 1.67 0.36 -1.50
N GLN A 44 0.70 -0.02 -2.32
CA GLN A 44 -0.39 0.86 -2.71
C GLN A 44 -1.67 0.47 -1.97
N LEU A 45 -2.14 1.35 -1.08
CA LEU A 45 -3.37 1.16 -0.33
C LEU A 45 -4.54 1.82 -1.07
N HIS A 46 -5.50 1.01 -1.50
CA HIS A 46 -6.64 1.45 -2.31
C HIS A 46 -8.00 1.21 -1.62
N GLY A 47 -8.00 0.69 -0.38
CA GLY A 47 -9.18 0.54 0.45
C GLY A 47 -9.51 1.79 1.26
N ASP A 48 -10.09 1.56 2.43
CA ASP A 48 -10.52 2.55 3.41
C ASP A 48 -9.65 2.47 4.68
N GLU A 49 -8.40 2.01 4.53
CA GLU A 49 -7.46 1.84 5.63
C GLU A 49 -7.23 3.19 6.33
N PRO A 50 -7.38 3.26 7.67
CA PRO A 50 -7.26 4.51 8.41
C PRO A 50 -5.78 4.92 8.59
N PRO A 51 -5.47 6.17 8.94
CA PRO A 51 -4.08 6.65 9.09
C PRO A 51 -3.22 5.83 10.06
N GLU A 52 -3.79 5.37 11.17
CA GLU A 52 -3.10 4.54 12.17
C GLU A 52 -2.62 3.19 11.62
N TYR A 53 -3.26 2.67 10.56
CA TYR A 53 -2.82 1.46 9.87
C TYR A 53 -1.43 1.64 9.24
N LEU A 54 -1.03 2.87 8.87
CA LEU A 54 0.29 3.10 8.30
C LEU A 54 1.42 2.76 9.27
N LEU A 55 1.18 2.88 10.58
CA LEU A 55 2.17 2.58 11.62
C LEU A 55 2.47 1.08 11.69
N SER A 56 1.48 0.22 11.50
CA SER A 56 1.68 -1.23 11.56
C SER A 56 2.45 -1.78 10.36
N LEU A 57 2.58 -1.01 9.28
CA LEU A 57 3.40 -1.38 8.11
C LEU A 57 4.91 -1.24 8.36
N GLY A 58 5.32 -0.73 9.53
CA GLY A 58 6.72 -0.73 9.98
C GLY A 58 7.64 0.14 9.14
N GLY A 59 7.13 1.25 8.60
CA GLY A 59 7.92 2.21 7.80
C GLY A 59 8.16 1.78 6.35
N ARG A 60 7.51 0.71 5.86
CA ARG A 60 7.56 0.34 4.44
C ARG A 60 6.99 1.48 3.58
N PRO A 61 7.52 1.72 2.36
CA PRO A 61 7.02 2.78 1.49
C PRO A 61 5.56 2.55 1.11
N VAL A 62 4.72 3.58 1.29
CA VAL A 62 3.28 3.54 0.99
C VAL A 62 2.89 4.63 0.01
N LEU A 63 2.05 4.26 -0.96
CA LEU A 63 1.27 5.15 -1.79
C LEU A 63 -0.22 4.98 -1.44
N ARG A 64 -0.84 6.05 -0.94
CA ARG A 64 -2.28 6.04 -0.62
C ARG A 64 -3.10 6.52 -1.80
N ALA A 65 -4.00 5.68 -2.30
CA ALA A 65 -4.93 6.03 -3.37
C ALA A 65 -6.26 6.52 -2.80
N PHE A 66 -6.74 7.66 -3.30
CA PHE A 66 -8.03 8.24 -2.90
C PHE A 66 -8.95 8.37 -4.11
N ARG A 67 -10.24 8.12 -3.89
CA ARG A 67 -11.28 8.40 -4.88
C ARG A 67 -11.78 9.83 -4.70
N LEU A 68 -11.75 10.63 -5.76
CA LEU A 68 -12.31 11.98 -5.73
C LEU A 68 -13.83 11.91 -5.89
N GLY A 69 -14.53 12.20 -4.81
CA GLY A 69 -15.99 12.32 -4.78
C GLY A 69 -16.47 13.77 -4.87
N LYS A 70 -17.75 13.99 -4.57
CA LYS A 70 -18.36 15.34 -4.53
C LYS A 70 -17.65 16.28 -3.53
N SER A 71 -17.08 15.72 -2.47
CA SER A 71 -16.32 16.46 -1.45
C SER A 71 -14.93 16.88 -1.93
N GLY A 72 -14.54 16.57 -3.17
CA GLY A 72 -13.25 16.94 -3.73
C GLY A 72 -12.07 16.35 -2.96
N ILE A 73 -11.10 17.19 -2.63
CA ILE A 73 -9.86 16.81 -1.93
C ILE A 73 -9.98 16.80 -0.41
N GLU A 74 -11.10 17.23 0.16
CA GLU A 74 -11.30 17.34 1.61
C GLU A 74 -10.94 16.04 2.37
N PRO A 75 -11.36 14.83 1.92
CA PRO A 75 -10.98 13.60 2.60
C PRO A 75 -9.47 13.33 2.61
N ILE A 76 -8.76 13.81 1.58
CA ILE A 76 -7.29 13.67 1.48
C ILE A 76 -6.63 14.55 2.52
N VAL A 77 -7.09 15.80 2.66
CA VAL A 77 -6.56 16.75 3.65
C VAL A 77 -6.77 16.23 5.06
N GLN A 78 -7.96 15.70 5.36
CA GLN A 78 -8.27 15.13 6.68
C GLN A 78 -7.40 13.90 6.99
N TYR A 79 -7.25 13.00 6.03
CA TYR A 79 -6.39 11.83 6.18
C TYR A 79 -4.94 12.24 6.46
N LEU A 80 -4.38 13.16 5.67
CA LEU A 80 -3.01 13.65 5.86
C LEU A 80 -2.82 14.33 7.22
N GLY A 81 -3.80 15.13 7.67
CA GLY A 81 -3.76 15.76 8.98
C GLY A 81 -3.75 14.76 10.13
N GLN A 82 -4.51 13.67 10.01
CA GLN A 82 -4.50 12.57 10.99
C GLN A 82 -3.21 11.76 10.93
N SER A 83 -2.66 11.48 9.74
CA SER A 83 -1.40 10.77 9.59
C SER A 83 -0.24 11.49 10.28
N GLN A 84 -0.19 12.82 10.22
CA GLN A 84 0.83 13.63 10.90
C GLN A 84 0.64 13.73 12.41
N ALA A 85 -0.55 13.41 12.93
CA ALA A 85 -0.80 13.37 14.36
C ALA A 85 -0.39 12.03 15.00
N CYS A 86 -0.30 10.97 14.20
CA CYS A 86 -0.02 9.61 14.66
C CYS A 86 1.47 9.20 14.56
N GLY A 87 2.34 10.03 13.98
CA GLY A 87 3.78 9.78 13.84
C GLY A 87 4.58 11.05 13.57
#